data_AF-A0AAE0E2A8-F1
#
_entry.id   AF-A0AAE0E2A8-F1
#
_cell.length_a   1.000
_cell.length_b   1.000
_cell.length_c   1.000
_cell.angle_alpha   90.00
_cell.angle_beta   90.00
_cell.angle_gamma   90.00
#
_symmetry.space_group_name_H-M   'P 1'
#
loop_
_entity.id
_entity.type
_entity.pdbx_description
1 polymer ?
#
loop_
_entity_poly.entity_id
_entity_poly.type
_entity_poly.pdbx_seq_one_letter_code
_entity_poly.pdbx_strand_id
1 'polypeptide(L)'
;MNDNNQCDSSDNKSDLEVEQQELEALELASALRWAEYNQYIDKMPCYTGGLTGYAFVQELLNGHPVRMHNTFRMDAPIFLNLCQILEQSQLLEDDRHVTVIETVGMYLYILSHGVVMLVVAERFQRSKDTVYRQFKRVLKGLCGLAPNIIREQTRGQQPPPPEIRNNPKFYLYFKKCIGAIDGTHVSA
;
A
#
# COMPACT_ATOMS: atom_id res chain seq x y z
N MET A 1 -45.61 -74.06 33.31
CA MET A 1 -44.45 -73.15 33.31
C MET A 1 -44.81 -71.97 32.44
N ASN A 2 -44.83 -70.76 33.01
CA ASN A 2 -45.11 -69.51 32.31
C ASN A 2 -43.82 -68.70 32.38
N ASP A 3 -42.97 -68.81 31.36
CA ASP A 3 -41.74 -68.02 31.28
C ASP A 3 -42.00 -66.82 30.38
N ASN A 4 -42.06 -65.67 31.05
CA ASN A 4 -42.06 -64.35 30.47
C ASN A 4 -40.79 -64.17 29.63
N ASN A 5 -40.95 -63.81 28.35
CA ASN A 5 -39.91 -63.11 27.61
C ASN A 5 -40.54 -61.88 26.95
N GLN A 6 -40.57 -60.81 27.74
CA GLN A 6 -40.89 -59.47 27.30
C GLN A 6 -39.74 -58.57 27.75
N CYS A 7 -38.68 -58.52 26.97
CA CYS A 7 -37.63 -57.52 27.00
C CYS A 7 -36.88 -57.59 25.65
N ASP A 8 -36.22 -56.51 25.26
CA ASP A 8 -35.33 -56.36 24.09
C ASP A 8 -35.92 -55.71 22.83
N SER A 9 -36.91 -54.81 22.98
CA SER A 9 -37.29 -53.91 21.87
C SER A 9 -37.17 -52.42 22.20
N SER A 10 -36.84 -52.04 23.44
CA SER A 10 -36.64 -50.64 23.85
C SER A 10 -35.21 -50.13 23.61
N ASP A 11 -34.21 -50.97 23.85
CA ASP A 11 -32.80 -50.52 23.92
C ASP A 11 -32.22 -50.29 22.52
N ASN A 12 -32.63 -51.10 21.54
CA ASN A 12 -32.26 -50.89 20.14
C ASN A 12 -32.86 -49.61 19.54
N LYS A 13 -33.99 -49.11 20.08
CA LYS A 13 -34.63 -47.90 19.55
C LYS A 13 -33.87 -46.64 19.99
N SER A 14 -33.42 -46.60 21.24
CA SER A 14 -32.58 -45.51 21.73
C SER A 14 -31.21 -45.49 21.06
N ASP A 15 -30.61 -46.65 20.80
CA ASP A 15 -29.29 -46.73 20.14
C ASP A 15 -29.37 -46.26 18.69
N LEU A 16 -30.44 -46.60 17.97
CA LEU A 16 -30.70 -46.10 16.61
C LEU A 16 -30.98 -44.59 16.59
N GLU A 17 -31.69 -44.05 17.59
CA GLU A 17 -31.94 -42.61 17.71
C GLU A 17 -30.64 -41.85 18.05
N VAL A 18 -29.74 -42.44 18.85
CA VAL A 18 -28.41 -41.88 19.16
C VAL A 18 -27.50 -41.93 17.93
N GLU A 19 -27.41 -43.06 17.23
CA GLU A 19 -26.64 -43.17 15.98
C GLU A 19 -27.15 -42.18 14.91
N GLN A 20 -28.46 -41.97 14.85
CA GLN A 20 -29.07 -41.02 13.93
C GLN A 20 -28.75 -39.57 14.32
N GLN A 21 -28.74 -39.23 15.61
CA GLN A 21 -28.25 -37.94 16.09
C GLN A 21 -26.75 -37.73 15.83
N GLU A 22 -25.94 -38.77 15.97
CA GLU A 22 -24.49 -38.71 15.68
C GLU A 22 -24.24 -38.49 14.18
N LEU A 23 -25.01 -39.15 13.31
CA LEU A 23 -24.97 -38.94 11.86
C LEU A 23 -25.36 -37.51 11.47
N GLU A 24 -26.46 -36.98 12.02
CA GLU A 24 -26.88 -35.59 11.79
C GLU A 24 -25.82 -34.58 12.29
N ALA A 25 -25.21 -34.84 13.46
CA ALA A 25 -24.13 -34.01 14.00
C ALA A 25 -22.87 -34.06 13.11
N LEU A 26 -22.56 -35.23 12.54
CA LEU A 26 -21.42 -35.41 11.63
C LEU A 26 -21.64 -34.70 10.30
N GLU A 27 -22.86 -34.77 9.76
CA GLU A 27 -23.25 -34.03 8.56
C GLU A 27 -23.13 -32.52 8.78
N LEU A 28 -23.68 -32.00 9.88
CA LEU A 28 -23.58 -30.59 10.23
C LEU A 28 -22.12 -30.15 10.42
N ALA A 29 -21.30 -30.96 11.10
CA ALA A 29 -19.88 -30.68 11.29
C ALA A 29 -19.09 -30.71 9.97
N SER A 30 -19.46 -31.59 9.04
CA SER A 30 -18.87 -31.63 7.70
C SER A 30 -19.26 -30.41 6.87
N ALA A 31 -20.52 -29.95 6.96
CA ALA A 31 -21.01 -28.77 6.28
C ALA A 31 -20.37 -27.49 6.83
N LEU A 32 -20.18 -27.38 8.15
CA LEU A 32 -19.45 -26.28 8.79
C LEU A 32 -17.98 -26.24 8.34
N ARG A 33 -17.29 -27.39 8.38
CA ARG A 33 -15.92 -27.49 7.86
C ARG A 33 -15.83 -27.13 6.38
N TRP A 34 -16.80 -27.54 5.58
CA TRP A 34 -16.85 -27.19 4.16
C TRP A 34 -17.13 -25.70 3.96
N ALA A 35 -18.00 -25.08 4.76
CA ALA A 35 -18.26 -23.65 4.72
C ALA A 35 -17.03 -22.83 5.15
N GLU A 36 -16.33 -23.24 6.21
CA GLU A 36 -15.05 -22.64 6.62
C GLU A 36 -14.00 -22.78 5.51
N TYR A 37 -13.87 -23.97 4.93
CA TYR A 37 -12.96 -24.23 3.82
C TYR A 37 -13.27 -23.34 2.59
N ASN A 38 -14.55 -23.15 2.28
CA ASN A 38 -14.98 -22.30 1.17
C ASN A 38 -14.72 -20.82 1.41
N GLN A 39 -14.68 -20.33 2.66
CA GLN A 39 -14.23 -18.95 2.93
C GLN A 39 -12.79 -18.71 2.46
N TYR A 40 -11.97 -19.76 2.36
CA TYR A 40 -10.60 -19.67 1.84
C TYR A 40 -10.50 -19.88 0.32
N ILE A 41 -11.42 -20.64 -0.28
CA ILE A 41 -11.45 -20.94 -1.71
C ILE A 41 -12.22 -19.89 -2.51
N ASP A 42 -13.47 -19.60 -2.14
CA ASP A 42 -14.30 -18.58 -2.78
C ASP A 42 -13.98 -17.21 -2.18
N LYS A 43 -12.89 -16.63 -2.65
CA LYS A 43 -12.46 -15.29 -2.26
C LYS A 43 -13.45 -14.26 -2.78
N MET A 44 -14.38 -13.82 -1.92
CA MET A 44 -15.25 -12.70 -2.24
C MET A 44 -14.40 -11.41 -2.37
N PRO A 45 -14.49 -10.69 -3.49
CA PRO A 45 -13.71 -9.47 -3.69
C PRO A 45 -14.15 -8.39 -2.68
N CYS A 46 -13.20 -7.89 -1.90
CA CYS A 46 -13.46 -6.89 -0.86
C CYS A 46 -13.52 -5.46 -1.42
N TYR A 47 -12.70 -5.14 -2.42
CA TYR A 47 -12.59 -3.80 -3.01
C TYR A 47 -13.20 -3.82 -4.41
N THR A 48 -14.50 -3.51 -4.47
CA THR A 48 -15.33 -3.58 -5.69
C THR A 48 -15.90 -2.21 -6.08
N GLY A 49 -15.39 -1.12 -5.48
CA GLY A 49 -15.81 0.23 -5.78
C GLY A 49 -15.62 0.57 -7.27
N GLY A 50 -16.57 1.30 -7.84
CA GLY A 50 -16.60 1.61 -9.27
C GLY A 50 -15.48 2.54 -9.75
N LEU A 51 -14.87 3.30 -8.84
CA LEU A 51 -13.72 4.16 -9.15
C LEU A 51 -12.43 3.45 -8.73
N THR A 52 -11.67 2.96 -9.72
CA THR A 52 -10.36 2.34 -9.47
C THR A 52 -9.35 3.36 -8.97
N GLY A 53 -8.30 2.92 -8.28
CA GLY A 53 -7.21 3.80 -7.85
C GLY A 53 -6.58 4.59 -9.00
N TYR A 54 -6.38 3.97 -10.17
CA TYR A 54 -5.91 4.67 -11.37
C TYR A 54 -6.90 5.74 -11.83
N ALA A 55 -8.20 5.42 -11.91
CA ALA A 55 -9.23 6.38 -12.33
C ALA A 55 -9.33 7.56 -11.36
N PHE A 56 -9.16 7.33 -10.06
CA PHE A 56 -9.07 8.39 -9.06
C PHE A 56 -7.90 9.34 -9.34
N VAL A 57 -6.69 8.83 -9.65
CA VAL A 57 -5.55 9.69 -9.99
C VAL A 57 -5.81 10.46 -11.29
N GLN A 58 -6.43 9.83 -12.29
CA GLN A 58 -6.81 10.52 -13.53
C GLN A 58 -7.82 11.65 -13.29
N GLU A 59 -8.78 11.47 -12.37
CA GLU A 59 -9.72 12.52 -12.00
C GLU A 59 -9.03 13.73 -11.36
N LEU A 60 -8.00 13.48 -10.54
CA LEU A 60 -7.20 14.56 -9.95
C LEU A 60 -6.37 15.29 -11.01
N LEU A 61 -5.73 14.55 -11.92
CA LEU A 61 -4.89 15.10 -12.99
C LEU A 61 -5.69 15.98 -13.97
N ASN A 62 -6.91 15.55 -14.31
CA ASN A 62 -7.77 16.26 -15.26
C ASN A 62 -8.74 17.25 -14.56
N GLY A 63 -8.69 17.32 -13.23
CA GLY A 63 -9.55 18.18 -12.43
C GLY A 63 -8.95 19.56 -12.17
N HIS A 64 -9.53 20.26 -11.17
CA HIS A 64 -9.01 21.55 -10.74
C HIS A 64 -7.60 21.41 -10.15
N PRO A 65 -6.60 22.22 -10.54
CA PRO A 65 -5.18 22.01 -10.20
C PRO A 65 -4.90 21.97 -8.69
N VAL A 66 -5.64 22.75 -7.90
CA VAL A 66 -5.54 22.76 -6.43
C VAL A 66 -5.85 21.38 -5.81
N ARG A 67 -6.65 20.53 -6.47
CA ARG A 67 -6.97 19.19 -5.96
C ARG A 67 -5.74 18.29 -5.92
N MET A 68 -4.90 18.33 -6.95
CA MET A 68 -3.64 17.58 -6.97
C MET A 68 -2.74 18.02 -5.82
N HIS A 69 -2.56 19.33 -5.68
CA HIS A 69 -1.74 19.89 -4.61
C HIS A 69 -2.28 19.52 -3.22
N ASN A 70 -3.59 19.63 -3.00
CA ASN A 70 -4.19 19.30 -1.70
C ASN A 70 -4.09 17.81 -1.35
N THR A 71 -4.09 16.94 -2.37
CA THR A 71 -4.12 15.48 -2.19
C THR A 71 -2.73 14.85 -2.13
N PHE A 72 -1.80 15.31 -2.99
CA PHE A 72 -0.45 14.74 -3.10
C PHE A 72 0.67 15.69 -2.68
N ARG A 73 0.35 16.92 -2.23
CA ARG A 73 1.31 17.99 -1.92
C ARG A 73 2.25 18.28 -3.09
N MET A 74 1.78 18.01 -4.30
CA MET A 74 2.53 18.09 -5.54
C MET A 74 1.61 18.49 -6.68
N ASP A 75 2.08 19.37 -7.54
CA ASP A 75 1.33 19.83 -8.71
C ASP A 75 1.34 18.75 -9.81
N ALA A 76 0.29 18.72 -10.64
CA ALA A 76 0.12 17.69 -11.66
C ALA A 76 1.32 17.52 -12.61
N PRO A 77 1.94 18.59 -13.15
CA PRO A 77 3.09 18.43 -14.04
C PRO A 77 4.31 17.84 -13.33
N ILE A 78 4.53 18.21 -12.07
CA ILE A 78 5.65 17.72 -11.26
C ILE A 78 5.44 16.24 -10.93
N PHE A 79 4.21 15.86 -10.58
CA PHE A 79 3.83 14.48 -10.34
C PHE A 79 4.07 13.58 -11.56
N LEU A 80 3.64 14.01 -12.74
CA LEU A 80 3.85 13.26 -13.98
C LEU A 80 5.34 13.15 -14.33
N ASN A 81 6.09 14.24 -14.16
CA ASN A 81 7.54 14.23 -14.36
C ASN A 81 8.24 13.25 -13.41
N LEU A 82 7.83 13.20 -12.14
CA LEU A 82 8.36 12.21 -11.19
C LEU A 82 8.09 10.77 -11.65
N CYS A 83 6.86 10.48 -12.08
CA CYS A 83 6.51 9.15 -12.60
C CYS A 83 7.39 8.78 -13.80
N GLN A 84 7.52 9.70 -14.75
CA GLN A 84 8.33 9.52 -15.95
C GLN A 84 9.82 9.30 -15.62
N ILE A 85 10.39 10.06 -14.68
CA ILE A 85 11.79 9.90 -14.26
C ILE A 85 12.00 8.51 -13.64
N LEU A 86 11.08 8.04 -12.80
CA LEU A 86 11.18 6.73 -12.17
C LEU A 86 11.09 5.59 -13.19
N GLU A 87 10.22 5.72 -14.19
CA GLU A 87 10.09 4.77 -15.31
C GLU A 87 11.33 4.76 -16.21
N GLN A 88 11.76 5.93 -16.68
CA GLN A 88 12.90 6.05 -17.60
C GLN A 88 14.21 5.62 -16.96
N SER A 89 14.35 5.80 -15.65
CA SER A 89 15.52 5.34 -14.89
C SER A 89 15.45 3.85 -14.54
N GLN A 90 14.41 3.12 -14.98
CA GLN A 90 14.15 1.72 -14.64
C GLN A 90 14.10 1.47 -13.12
N LEU A 91 13.70 2.48 -12.34
CA LEU A 91 13.59 2.41 -10.89
C LEU A 91 12.20 1.95 -10.45
N LEU A 92 11.20 2.12 -11.33
CA LEU A 92 9.84 1.69 -11.14
C LEU A 92 9.24 1.29 -12.49
N GLU A 93 8.40 0.27 -12.50
CA GLU A 93 7.70 -0.21 -13.68
C GLU A 93 6.27 -0.63 -13.28
N ASP A 94 5.38 -0.69 -14.28
CA ASP A 94 4.03 -1.18 -14.07
C ASP A 94 4.04 -2.60 -13.48
N ASP A 95 3.21 -2.82 -12.48
CA ASP A 95 2.88 -4.17 -12.01
C ASP A 95 1.74 -4.73 -12.86
N ARG A 96 1.53 -6.05 -12.84
CA ARG A 96 0.43 -6.74 -13.54
C ARG A 96 -0.93 -6.08 -13.32
N HIS A 97 -1.14 -5.53 -12.12
CA HIS A 97 -2.42 -4.98 -11.72
C HIS A 97 -2.38 -3.50 -11.36
N VAL A 98 -1.22 -2.87 -11.17
CA VAL A 98 -1.10 -1.49 -10.64
C VAL A 98 -0.09 -0.72 -11.49
N THR A 99 -0.50 0.43 -12.02
CA THR A 99 0.39 1.26 -12.84
C THR A 99 1.37 2.06 -11.98
N VAL A 100 2.43 2.58 -12.58
CA VAL A 100 3.38 3.49 -11.91
C VAL A 100 2.65 4.71 -11.38
N ILE A 101 1.76 5.31 -12.16
CA ILE A 101 0.95 6.47 -11.77
C ILE A 101 0.14 6.18 -10.50
N GLU A 102 -0.55 5.04 -10.45
CA GLU A 102 -1.33 4.64 -9.28
C GLU A 102 -0.42 4.34 -8.07
N THR A 103 0.72 3.69 -8.32
CA THR A 103 1.72 3.32 -7.32
C THR A 103 2.34 4.55 -6.65
N VAL A 104 2.80 5.53 -7.43
CA VAL A 104 3.32 6.81 -6.93
C VAL A 104 2.21 7.62 -6.25
N GLY A 105 0.99 7.60 -6.80
CA GLY A 105 -0.18 8.23 -6.19
C GLY A 105 -0.49 7.69 -4.80
N MET A 106 -0.49 6.37 -4.60
CA MET A 106 -0.67 5.74 -3.29
C MET A 106 0.41 6.19 -2.31
N TYR A 107 1.68 6.16 -2.73
CA TYR A 107 2.81 6.56 -1.90
C TYR A 107 2.70 8.01 -1.44
N LEU A 108 2.43 8.94 -2.36
CA LEU A 108 2.28 10.36 -2.04
C LEU A 108 1.06 10.63 -1.17
N TYR A 109 -0.05 9.92 -1.38
CA TYR A 109 -1.23 10.05 -0.54
C TYR A 109 -0.94 9.69 0.93
N ILE A 110 -0.16 8.62 1.16
CA ILE A 110 0.28 8.22 2.50
C ILE A 110 1.11 9.32 3.15
N LEU A 111 2.13 9.83 2.45
CA LEU A 111 3.03 10.86 2.99
C LEU A 111 2.34 12.21 3.19
N SER A 112 1.44 12.59 2.28
CA SER A 112 0.76 13.89 2.27
C SER A 112 -0.19 14.08 3.44
N HIS A 113 -0.78 12.98 3.91
CA HIS A 113 -1.83 12.98 4.93
C HIS A 113 -1.47 12.22 6.20
N GLY A 114 -0.34 11.48 6.21
CA GLY A 114 0.04 10.65 7.35
C GLY A 114 -0.96 9.53 7.66
N VAL A 115 -1.63 9.00 6.62
CA VAL A 115 -2.73 8.05 6.79
C VAL A 115 -2.25 6.61 6.84
N VAL A 116 -3.02 5.77 7.55
CA VAL A 116 -2.77 4.33 7.61
C VAL A 116 -3.13 3.63 6.29
N MET A 117 -2.47 2.50 6.00
CA MET A 117 -2.65 1.76 4.74
C MET A 117 -4.07 1.28 4.49
N LEU A 118 -4.88 1.07 5.54
CA LEU A 118 -6.29 0.71 5.40
C LEU A 118 -7.09 1.81 4.69
N VAL A 119 -6.84 3.08 5.01
CA VAL A 119 -7.54 4.21 4.38
C VAL A 119 -7.17 4.31 2.90
N VAL A 120 -5.91 4.02 2.57
CA VAL A 120 -5.42 4.03 1.20
C VAL A 120 -5.95 2.84 0.41
N ALA A 121 -6.02 1.67 1.04
CA ALA A 121 -6.63 0.47 0.47
C ALA A 121 -8.08 0.74 0.04
N GLU A 122 -8.86 1.39 0.91
CA GLU A 122 -10.23 1.80 0.59
C GLU A 122 -10.26 2.85 -0.53
N ARG A 123 -9.45 3.91 -0.46
CA ARG A 123 -9.45 4.97 -1.48
C ARG A 123 -9.08 4.46 -2.87
N PHE A 124 -8.04 3.64 -2.96
CA PHE A 124 -7.50 3.14 -4.24
C PHE A 124 -8.12 1.82 -4.66
N GLN A 125 -9.03 1.25 -3.84
CA GLN A 125 -9.68 -0.02 -4.08
C GLN A 125 -8.67 -1.17 -4.30
N ARG A 126 -7.66 -1.22 -3.43
CA ARG A 126 -6.58 -2.22 -3.44
C ARG A 126 -6.48 -2.91 -2.11
N SER A 127 -6.04 -4.17 -2.10
CA SER A 127 -5.73 -4.84 -0.83
C SER A 127 -4.62 -4.09 -0.08
N LYS A 128 -4.71 -4.07 1.26
CA LYS A 128 -3.67 -3.50 2.13
C LYS A 128 -2.27 -4.03 1.81
N ASP A 129 -2.20 -5.31 1.50
CA ASP A 129 -0.98 -6.00 1.11
C ASP A 129 -0.41 -5.47 -0.22
N THR A 130 -1.28 -5.18 -1.20
CA THR A 130 -0.88 -4.47 -2.43
C THR A 130 -0.37 -3.07 -2.11
N VAL A 131 -1.12 -2.27 -1.33
CA VAL A 131 -0.70 -0.91 -0.93
C VAL A 131 0.68 -0.93 -0.27
N TYR A 132 0.91 -1.86 0.66
CA TYR A 132 2.20 -2.00 1.36
C TYR A 132 3.35 -2.34 0.40
N ARG A 133 3.15 -3.29 -0.53
CA ARG A 133 4.16 -3.62 -1.55
C ARG A 133 4.48 -2.41 -2.42
N GLN A 134 3.46 -1.72 -2.92
CA GLN A 134 3.65 -0.58 -3.80
C GLN A 134 4.35 0.58 -3.08
N PHE A 135 3.98 0.85 -1.82
CA PHE A 135 4.68 1.84 -0.99
C PHE A 135 6.19 1.56 -0.91
N LYS A 136 6.57 0.31 -0.62
CA LYS A 136 8.00 -0.08 -0.55
C LYS A 136 8.71 0.02 -1.90
N ARG A 137 8.03 -0.30 -3.01
CA ARG A 137 8.59 -0.17 -4.36
C ARG A 137 8.94 1.29 -4.67
N VAL A 138 8.01 2.23 -4.40
CA VAL A 138 8.27 3.67 -4.60
C VAL A 138 9.40 4.15 -3.70
N LEU A 139 9.40 3.78 -2.41
CA LEU A 139 10.48 4.17 -1.49
C LEU A 139 11.85 3.69 -2.00
N LYS A 140 11.95 2.43 -2.43
CA LYS A 140 13.19 1.88 -3.00
C LYS A 140 13.60 2.61 -4.29
N GLY A 141 12.65 2.90 -5.17
CA GLY A 141 12.88 3.67 -6.39
C GLY A 141 13.41 5.07 -6.09
N LEU A 142 12.80 5.78 -5.14
CA LEU A 142 13.25 7.10 -4.71
C LEU A 142 14.63 7.07 -4.06
N CYS A 143 14.92 6.07 -3.23
CA CYS A 143 16.27 5.87 -2.68
C CYS A 143 17.31 5.59 -3.78
N GLY A 144 16.94 4.88 -4.85
CA GLY A 144 17.79 4.68 -6.02
C GLY A 144 17.97 5.93 -6.88
N LEU A 145 16.98 6.83 -6.88
CA LEU A 145 17.03 8.11 -7.57
C LEU A 145 17.86 9.16 -6.80
N ALA A 146 17.87 9.09 -5.47
CA ALA A 146 18.49 10.08 -4.60
C ALA A 146 19.94 10.42 -4.96
N PRO A 147 20.85 9.47 -5.26
CA PRO A 147 22.23 9.80 -5.65
C PRO A 147 22.37 10.60 -6.95
N ASN A 148 21.35 10.57 -7.81
CA ASN A 148 21.35 11.35 -9.05
C ASN A 148 20.90 12.79 -8.84
N ILE A 149 20.02 13.02 -7.86
CA ILE A 149 19.42 14.33 -7.58
C ILE A 149 20.15 15.03 -6.43
N ILE A 150 20.35 14.32 -5.33
CA ILE A 150 21.02 14.78 -4.11
C ILE A 150 22.50 14.44 -4.25
N ARG A 151 23.19 15.19 -5.10
CA ARG A 151 24.64 15.08 -5.25
C ARG A 151 25.32 16.07 -4.31
N GLU A 152 26.23 15.57 -3.49
CA GLU A 152 27.20 16.42 -2.81
C GLU A 152 28.01 17.16 -3.87
N GLN A 153 28.14 18.48 -3.72
CA GLN A 153 29.15 19.21 -4.48
C GLN A 153 30.50 18.59 -4.13
N THR A 154 31.14 17.91 -5.08
CA THR A 154 32.46 17.30 -4.88
C THR A 154 33.38 18.33 -4.22
N ARG A 155 34.05 17.93 -3.13
CA ARG A 155 34.96 18.79 -2.35
C ARG A 155 35.78 19.72 -3.25
N GLY A 156 35.49 21.02 -3.17
CA GLY A 156 36.25 22.08 -3.84
C GLY A 156 35.87 22.39 -5.29
N GLN A 157 34.87 21.74 -5.89
CA GLN A 157 34.60 21.91 -7.32
C GLN A 157 33.79 23.17 -7.67
N GLN A 158 32.98 23.73 -6.77
CA GLN A 158 32.29 24.98 -7.04
C GLN A 158 32.22 25.88 -5.80
N PRO A 159 32.57 27.17 -5.92
CA PRO A 159 32.34 28.13 -4.85
C PRO A 159 30.84 28.28 -4.59
N PRO A 160 30.43 28.78 -3.41
CA PRO A 160 29.02 29.10 -3.15
C PRO A 160 28.45 29.96 -4.28
N PRO A 161 27.13 29.85 -4.57
CA PRO A 161 26.46 30.71 -5.54
C PRO A 161 26.81 32.18 -5.34
N PRO A 162 26.90 32.98 -6.42
CA PRO A 162 27.36 34.38 -6.35
C PRO A 162 26.56 35.22 -5.34
N GLU A 163 25.29 34.91 -5.13
CA GLU A 163 24.40 35.53 -4.14
C GLU A 163 24.92 35.37 -2.70
N ILE A 164 25.50 34.21 -2.40
CA ILE A 164 26.11 33.90 -1.10
C ILE A 164 27.55 34.39 -1.07
N ARG A 165 28.31 34.15 -2.15
CA ARG A 165 29.74 34.49 -2.25
C ARG A 165 29.99 35.99 -2.13
N ASN A 166 29.14 36.80 -2.75
CA ASN A 166 29.30 38.25 -2.78
C ASN A 166 28.65 38.93 -1.55
N ASN A 167 27.95 38.19 -0.69
CA ASN A 167 27.35 38.71 0.53
C ASN A 167 28.26 38.43 1.74
N PRO A 168 28.95 39.43 2.31
CA PRO A 168 29.88 39.22 3.41
C PRO A 168 29.21 38.67 4.68
N LYS A 169 27.90 38.91 4.87
CA LYS A 169 27.13 38.35 5.99
C LYS A 169 26.94 36.84 5.85
N PHE A 170 26.70 36.34 4.64
CA PHE A 170 26.45 34.91 4.42
C PHE A 170 27.72 34.12 4.11
N TYR A 171 28.66 34.71 3.36
CA TYR A 171 29.87 34.03 2.93
C TYR A 171 30.67 33.42 4.08
N LEU A 172 30.73 34.09 5.24
CA LEU A 172 31.46 33.60 6.41
C LEU A 172 30.94 32.23 6.91
N TYR A 173 29.62 32.05 6.90
CA TYR A 173 28.97 30.81 7.32
C TYR A 173 29.02 29.74 6.24
N PHE A 174 28.96 30.14 4.96
CA PHE A 174 28.81 29.22 3.85
C PHE A 174 30.09 28.88 3.07
N LYS A 175 31.25 29.46 3.44
CA LYS A 175 32.54 29.28 2.73
C LYS A 175 32.99 27.82 2.61
N LYS A 176 32.58 26.95 3.55
CA LYS A 176 32.94 25.52 3.60
C LYS A 176 31.72 24.60 3.65
N CYS A 177 30.54 25.08 3.27
CA CYS A 177 29.36 24.21 3.15
C CYS A 177 29.45 23.39 1.88
N ILE A 178 29.03 22.13 1.97
CA ILE A 178 28.66 21.35 0.78
C ILE A 178 27.22 21.69 0.38
N GLY A 179 26.40 22.10 1.34
CA GLY A 179 25.04 22.57 1.12
C GLY A 179 24.30 22.85 2.43
N ALA A 180 23.01 23.17 2.30
CA ALA A 180 22.07 23.24 3.42
C ALA A 180 20.82 22.44 3.05
N ILE A 181 20.36 21.57 3.94
CA ILE A 181 19.13 20.81 3.80
C ILE A 181 18.21 21.24 4.93
N ASP A 182 17.05 21.82 4.60
CA ASP A 182 16.02 22.20 5.56
C ASP A 182 16.53 23.07 6.74
N GLY A 183 17.36 24.08 6.41
CA GLY A 183 17.99 24.94 7.42
C GLY A 183 19.13 24.30 8.21
N THR A 184 19.42 23.01 7.98
CA THR A 184 20.56 22.30 8.57
C THR A 184 21.78 22.44 7.68
N HIS A 185 22.85 22.98 8.26
CA HIS A 185 24.15 23.13 7.61
C HIS A 185 24.88 21.78 7.54
N VAL A 186 25.23 21.33 6.33
CA VAL A 186 26.07 20.13 6.12
C VAL A 186 27.52 20.57 5.94
N SER A 187 28.34 20.31 6.96
CA SER A 187 29.77 20.64 6.95
C SER A 187 30.58 19.75 6.00
N ALA A 188 31.58 20.33 5.35
CA ALA A 188 32.49 19.62 4.44
C ALA A 188 33.50 18.66 5.10
#